data_AF-A0A5S6QDT4-F1
#
_entry.id   AF-A0A5S6QDT4-F1
#
_cell.length_a   1.000
_cell.length_b   1.000
_cell.length_c   1.000
_cell.angle_alpha   90.00
_cell.angle_beta   90.00
_cell.angle_gamma   90.00
#
_symmetry.space_group_name_H-M   'P 1'
#
loop_
_entity.id
_entity.type
_entity.pdbx_description
1 polymer ?
#
loop_
_entity_poly.entity_id
_entity_poly.type
_entity_poly.pdbx_seq_one_letter_code
_entity_poly.pdbx_strand_id
1 'polypeptide(L)'
;MIMQAVVNRILSLAPDIQEGTLAYVDDIFVNENVVSASRVMQHLAKYGLSCKAPVQATRGARILGLTVRWENGALVWSRGNDIKELPKPLTREELYSLTAAELWATTQWDDEIHDKRILERLRELAAMVTAHDPVRGKWAVSGKKAKVWVDASALAIGIAVEVNGAIIEDASWLRPDDCHHINLAELDAVITGLNVALSWQLQDIELMTDSTTVYRWLDEGLSGRSRLKN
;
A
#
# COMPACT_ATOMS: atom_id res chain seq x y z
N MET A 1 -0.85 14.42 17.74
CA MET A 1 -1.13 15.00 16.41
C MET A 1 -1.70 16.42 16.50
N ILE A 2 -0.94 17.40 17.01
CA ILE A 2 -1.41 18.79 17.06
C ILE A 2 -0.99 19.54 15.79
N MET A 3 0.23 19.30 15.31
CA MET A 3 0.80 19.98 14.13
C MET A 3 -0.02 19.73 12.86
N GLN A 4 -0.35 18.48 12.53
CA GLN A 4 -1.15 18.17 11.35
C GLN A 4 -2.54 18.83 11.40
N ALA A 5 -3.18 18.87 12.56
CA ALA A 5 -4.47 19.54 12.73
C ALA A 5 -4.36 21.07 12.51
N VAL A 6 -3.30 21.69 13.02
CA VAL A 6 -3.01 23.11 12.81
C VAL A 6 -2.74 23.42 11.34
N VAL A 7 -1.89 22.63 10.68
CA VAL A 7 -1.57 22.80 9.25
C VAL A 7 -2.83 22.63 8.40
N ASN A 8 -3.60 21.57 8.60
CA ASN A 8 -4.87 21.35 7.89
C ASN A 8 -5.85 22.50 8.12
N ARG A 9 -5.93 23.02 9.35
CA ARG A 9 -6.79 24.16 9.65
C ARG A 9 -6.35 25.39 8.85
N ILE A 10 -5.06 25.72 8.84
CA ILE A 10 -4.55 26.88 8.11
C ILE A 10 -4.78 26.73 6.60
N LEU A 11 -4.51 25.56 6.02
CA LEU A 11 -4.76 25.28 4.60
C LEU A 11 -6.25 25.46 4.25
N SER A 12 -7.17 25.06 5.15
CA SER A 12 -8.63 25.21 4.94
C SER A 12 -9.15 26.66 4.97
N LEU A 13 -8.34 27.64 5.39
CA LEU A 13 -8.76 29.05 5.46
C LEU A 13 -8.82 29.73 4.09
N ALA A 14 -8.33 29.07 3.04
CA ALA A 14 -8.39 29.56 1.66
C ALA A 14 -8.88 28.43 0.74
N PRO A 15 -10.02 28.58 0.04
CA PRO A 15 -10.63 27.49 -0.74
C PRO A 15 -9.71 26.91 -1.83
N ASP A 16 -8.99 27.77 -2.56
CA ASP A 16 -8.02 27.38 -3.60
C ASP A 16 -6.86 26.55 -3.03
N ILE A 17 -6.39 26.92 -1.84
CA ILE A 17 -5.33 26.20 -1.14
C ILE A 17 -5.85 24.88 -0.58
N GLN A 18 -7.05 24.87 -0.01
CA GLN A 18 -7.67 23.65 0.51
C GLN A 18 -7.86 22.60 -0.60
N GLU A 19 -8.31 23.04 -1.78
CA GLU A 19 -8.48 22.18 -2.95
C GLU A 19 -7.13 21.71 -3.51
N GLY A 20 -6.15 22.61 -3.57
CA GLY A 20 -4.86 22.34 -4.20
C GLY A 20 -3.81 21.70 -3.30
N THR A 21 -4.12 21.37 -2.03
CA THR A 21 -3.12 20.84 -1.09
C THR A 21 -3.59 19.62 -0.30
N LEU A 22 -2.63 18.78 0.07
CA LEU A 22 -2.82 17.66 0.98
C LEU A 22 -1.66 17.63 1.98
N ALA A 23 -1.93 17.58 3.28
CA ALA A 23 -0.89 17.56 4.31
C ALA A 23 -0.80 16.20 5.02
N TYR A 24 0.43 15.73 5.22
CA TYR A 24 0.76 14.51 5.95
C TYR A 24 1.91 14.77 6.91
N VAL A 25 1.62 14.71 8.22
CA VAL A 25 2.58 15.02 9.30
C VAL A 25 3.24 16.40 9.08
N ASP A 26 4.47 16.45 8.56
CA ASP A 26 5.26 17.65 8.26
C ASP A 26 5.35 17.97 6.76
N ASP A 27 4.93 17.06 5.88
CA ASP A 27 4.92 17.24 4.43
C ASP A 27 3.60 17.85 3.94
N ILE A 28 3.69 18.73 2.93
CA ILE A 28 2.54 19.29 2.22
C ILE A 28 2.73 19.04 0.72
N PHE A 29 1.80 18.29 0.14
CA PHE A 29 1.68 18.09 -1.30
C PHE A 29 0.90 19.24 -1.91
N VAL A 30 1.43 19.81 -2.98
CA VAL A 30 0.80 20.94 -3.70
C VAL A 30 0.55 20.53 -5.14
N ASN A 31 -0.71 20.62 -5.56
CA ASN A 31 -1.10 20.48 -6.96
C ASN A 31 -0.95 21.84 -7.66
N GLU A 32 0.18 22.03 -8.35
CA GLU A 32 0.49 23.29 -9.05
C GLU A 32 -0.45 23.63 -10.22
N ASN A 33 -1.33 22.70 -10.64
CA ASN A 33 -2.41 23.01 -11.58
C ASN A 33 -3.59 23.77 -10.94
N VAL A 34 -3.70 23.72 -9.61
CA VAL A 34 -4.75 24.39 -8.84
C VAL A 34 -4.19 25.62 -8.14
N VAL A 35 -3.05 25.48 -7.45
CA VAL A 35 -2.43 26.56 -6.68
C VAL A 35 -0.92 26.47 -6.72
N SER A 36 -0.23 27.61 -6.92
CA SER A 36 1.24 27.62 -6.92
C SER A 36 1.82 27.35 -5.53
N ALA A 37 2.95 26.65 -5.47
CA ALA A 37 3.66 26.41 -4.20
C ALA A 37 4.04 27.72 -3.48
N SER A 38 4.42 28.76 -4.23
CA SER A 38 4.69 30.09 -3.69
C SER A 38 3.48 30.72 -2.98
N ARG A 39 2.27 30.55 -3.52
CA ARG A 39 1.03 31.03 -2.91
C ARG A 39 0.72 30.32 -1.60
N VAL A 40 0.98 29.01 -1.53
CA VAL A 40 0.83 28.19 -0.32
C VAL A 40 1.85 28.65 0.74
N MET A 41 3.12 28.83 0.38
CA MET A 41 4.14 29.35 1.30
C MET A 41 3.78 30.72 1.88
N GLN A 42 3.32 31.64 1.03
CA GLN A 42 2.87 32.97 1.48
C GLN A 42 1.67 32.87 2.42
N HIS A 43 0.76 31.93 2.18
CA HIS A 43 -0.38 31.70 3.06
C HIS A 43 0.05 31.19 4.42
N LEU A 44 0.92 30.18 4.47
CA LEU A 44 1.49 29.64 5.71
C LEU A 44 2.24 30.72 6.52
N ALA A 45 3.02 31.56 5.82
CA ALA A 45 3.77 32.65 6.44
C ALA A 45 2.86 33.69 7.15
N LYS A 46 1.64 33.95 6.63
CA LYS A 46 0.67 34.85 7.30
C LYS A 46 0.26 34.37 8.68
N TYR A 47 0.36 33.06 8.94
CA TYR A 47 0.03 32.44 10.22
C TYR A 47 1.28 32.05 11.02
N GLY A 48 2.46 32.58 10.66
CA GLY A 48 3.71 32.34 11.38
C GLY A 48 4.37 30.99 11.11
N LEU A 49 3.90 30.24 10.10
CA LEU A 49 4.55 28.99 9.68
C LEU A 49 5.61 29.27 8.63
N SER A 50 6.75 28.60 8.75
CA SER A 50 7.85 28.66 7.78
C SER A 50 8.07 27.30 7.15
N CYS A 51 8.44 27.29 5.86
CA CYS A 51 8.67 26.08 5.09
C CYS A 51 10.01 26.17 4.35
N LYS A 52 10.59 25.02 4.05
CA LYS A 52 11.71 24.92 3.10
C LYS A 52 11.23 25.28 1.69
N ALA A 53 12.17 25.51 0.78
CA ALA A 53 11.85 25.69 -0.63
C ALA A 53 11.10 24.46 -1.18
N PRO A 54 10.07 24.66 -2.02
CA PRO A 54 9.31 23.57 -2.59
C PRO A 54 10.18 22.76 -3.56
N VAL A 55 9.99 21.44 -3.56
CA VAL A 55 10.72 20.51 -4.44
C VAL A 55 9.72 19.87 -5.39
N GLN A 56 9.97 19.97 -6.69
CA GLN A 56 9.13 19.35 -7.70
C GLN A 56 9.42 17.85 -7.77
N ALA A 57 8.40 17.00 -7.61
CA ALA A 57 8.55 15.55 -7.69
C ALA A 57 9.18 15.08 -9.02
N THR A 58 8.86 15.78 -10.12
CA THR A 58 9.41 15.49 -11.45
C THR A 58 10.89 15.81 -11.60
N ARG A 59 11.47 16.62 -10.72
CA ARG A 59 12.92 16.93 -10.70
C ARG A 59 13.72 16.03 -9.75
N GLY A 60 13.05 15.05 -9.14
CA GLY A 60 13.62 14.25 -8.07
C GLY A 60 13.26 14.82 -6.70
N ALA A 61 12.61 14.01 -5.87
CA ALA A 61 12.22 14.38 -4.51
C ALA A 61 12.32 13.19 -3.57
N ARG A 62 12.31 13.47 -2.26
CA ARG A 62 12.05 12.48 -1.22
C ARG A 62 10.65 12.74 -0.67
N ILE A 63 9.77 11.75 -0.75
CA ILE A 63 8.36 11.85 -0.35
C ILE A 63 8.05 10.66 0.56
N LEU A 64 7.58 10.91 1.79
CA LEU A 64 7.24 9.86 2.77
C LEU A 64 8.38 8.84 3.01
N GLY A 65 9.63 9.32 2.95
CA GLY A 65 10.83 8.46 3.09
C GLY A 65 11.24 7.70 1.82
N LEU A 66 10.51 7.85 0.71
CA LEU A 66 10.79 7.22 -0.58
C LEU A 66 11.44 8.20 -1.56
N THR A 67 12.29 7.67 -2.42
CA THR A 67 12.89 8.43 -3.53
C THR A 67 11.96 8.39 -4.73
N VAL A 68 11.62 9.56 -5.25
CA VAL A 68 10.77 9.71 -6.44
C VAL A 68 11.60 10.32 -7.56
N ARG A 69 11.54 9.72 -8.75
CA ARG A 69 12.21 10.22 -9.96
C ARG A 69 11.23 10.25 -11.12
N TRP A 70 11.50 11.11 -12.10
CA TRP A 70 10.78 11.10 -13.37
C TRP A 70 11.51 10.23 -14.38
N GLU A 71 10.88 9.15 -14.82
CA GLU A 71 11.46 8.19 -15.77
C GLU A 71 10.39 7.77 -16.79
N ASN A 72 10.73 7.85 -18.09
CA ASN A 72 9.86 7.42 -19.20
C ASN A 72 8.42 7.97 -19.13
N GLY A 73 8.27 9.25 -18.78
CA GLY A 73 6.97 9.93 -18.76
C GLY A 73 6.12 9.65 -17.51
N ALA A 74 6.68 9.04 -16.46
CA ALA A 74 5.98 8.74 -15.21
C ALA A 74 6.86 8.99 -13.98
N LEU A 75 6.22 9.19 -12.83
CA LEU A 75 6.90 9.15 -11.53
C LEU A 75 7.17 7.71 -11.13
N VAL A 76 8.43 7.40 -10.88
CA VAL A 76 8.91 6.11 -10.41
C VAL A 76 9.44 6.26 -8.98
N TRP A 77 8.96 5.38 -8.11
CA TRP A 77 9.26 5.32 -6.70
C TRP A 77 10.34 4.27 -6.45
N SER A 78 11.15 4.51 -5.44
CA SER A 78 12.18 3.56 -4.99
C SER A 78 12.52 3.82 -3.53
N ARG A 79 13.02 2.79 -2.85
CA ARG A 79 13.58 2.91 -1.51
C ARG A 79 14.72 3.95 -1.49
N GLY A 80 14.73 4.81 -0.47
CA GLY A 80 15.79 5.80 -0.26
C GLY A 80 16.89 5.37 0.72
N ASN A 81 16.70 4.25 1.42
CA ASN A 81 17.60 3.70 2.43
C ASN A 81 18.03 2.28 2.02
N ASP A 82 19.14 1.81 2.58
CA ASP A 82 19.58 0.43 2.34
C ASP A 82 18.66 -0.59 3.04
N ILE A 83 18.55 -1.77 2.43
CA ILE A 83 17.92 -2.93 3.08
C ILE A 83 18.88 -3.40 4.16
N LYS A 84 18.46 -3.34 5.42
CA LYS A 84 19.29 -3.75 6.56
C LYS A 84 19.54 -5.26 6.50
N GLU A 85 20.77 -5.66 6.81
CA GLU A 85 21.08 -7.06 7.04
C GLU A 85 20.35 -7.58 8.29
N LEU A 86 20.08 -8.89 8.31
CA LEU A 86 19.53 -9.54 9.50
C LEU A 86 20.53 -9.47 10.66
N PRO A 87 20.12 -8.95 11.82
CA PRO A 87 20.99 -8.87 12.99
C PRO A 87 21.38 -10.26 13.51
N LYS A 88 22.53 -10.31 14.20
CA LYS A 88 23.12 -11.51 14.78
C LYS A 88 23.72 -11.14 16.15
N PRO A 89 23.17 -11.65 17.28
CA PRO A 89 22.01 -12.54 17.39
C PRO A 89 20.71 -11.87 16.92
N LEU A 90 19.67 -12.67 16.62
CA LEU A 90 18.32 -12.17 16.30
C LEU A 90 17.47 -12.20 17.57
N THR A 91 17.02 -11.06 18.06
CA THR A 91 16.12 -10.97 19.22
C THR A 91 14.63 -10.93 18.82
N ARG A 92 13.73 -11.08 19.79
CA ARG A 92 12.28 -10.90 19.55
C ARG A 92 11.94 -9.47 19.11
N GLU A 93 12.63 -8.47 19.65
CA GLU A 93 12.49 -7.07 19.22
C GLU A 93 12.88 -6.87 17.76
N GLU A 94 14.00 -7.46 17.36
CA GLU A 94 14.45 -7.35 15.98
C GLU A 94 13.50 -8.08 15.02
N LEU A 95 12.99 -9.26 15.41
CA LEU A 95 11.96 -9.96 14.64
C LEU A 95 10.69 -9.11 14.48
N TYR A 96 10.22 -8.50 15.57
CA TYR A 96 9.07 -7.61 15.54
C TYR A 96 9.32 -6.42 14.61
N SER A 97 10.47 -5.76 14.75
CA SER A 97 10.83 -4.62 13.90
C SER A 97 10.93 -4.99 12.41
N LEU A 98 11.31 -6.22 12.08
CA LEU A 98 11.46 -6.68 10.69
C LEU A 98 10.13 -7.09 10.05
N THR A 99 9.22 -7.68 10.81
CA THR A 99 7.99 -8.27 10.28
C THR A 99 6.75 -7.44 10.57
N ALA A 100 6.82 -6.50 11.52
CA ALA A 100 5.67 -5.84 12.14
C ALA A 100 4.59 -6.85 12.61
N ALA A 101 4.95 -8.13 12.74
CA ALA A 101 4.04 -9.15 13.20
C ALA A 101 3.71 -8.80 14.65
N GLU A 102 2.42 -8.67 14.98
CA GLU A 102 1.96 -8.64 16.36
C GLU A 102 2.25 -10.01 17.01
N LEU A 103 3.52 -10.29 17.31
CA LEU A 103 3.90 -11.26 18.31
C LEU A 103 3.50 -10.66 19.66
N TRP A 104 2.27 -10.97 20.01
CA TRP A 104 1.59 -10.78 21.29
C TRP A 104 2.57 -10.64 22.47
N ALA A 105 2.42 -9.55 23.23
CA ALA A 105 2.67 -9.42 24.67
C ALA A 105 3.65 -10.43 25.30
N THR A 106 4.91 -10.46 24.88
CA THR A 106 5.95 -11.18 25.62
C THR A 106 6.80 -10.20 26.41
N THR A 107 7.02 -10.48 27.69
CA THR A 107 7.86 -9.70 28.62
C THR A 107 9.36 -9.93 28.37
N GLN A 108 9.75 -10.18 27.11
CA GLN A 108 11.03 -10.78 26.75
C GLN A 108 11.48 -10.35 25.34
N TRP A 109 11.49 -9.04 25.10
CA TRP A 109 11.88 -8.42 23.83
C TRP A 109 13.35 -8.69 23.47
N ASP A 110 14.22 -8.73 24.49
CA ASP A 110 15.67 -8.94 24.34
C ASP A 110 16.08 -10.41 24.16
N ASP A 111 15.14 -11.36 24.30
CA ASP A 111 15.47 -12.79 24.20
C ASP A 111 15.90 -13.15 22.76
N GLU A 112 17.01 -13.87 22.66
CA GLU A 112 17.49 -14.41 21.40
C GLU A 112 16.57 -15.52 20.86
N ILE A 113 16.33 -15.49 19.55
CA ILE A 113 15.59 -16.51 18.83
C ILE A 113 16.56 -17.58 18.35
N HIS A 114 16.43 -18.79 18.89
CA HIS A 114 17.21 -19.96 18.48
C HIS A 114 16.43 -20.94 17.59
N ASP A 115 15.14 -20.67 17.31
CA ASP A 115 14.32 -21.53 16.46
C ASP A 115 14.86 -21.51 15.01
N LYS A 116 15.44 -22.62 14.59
CA LYS A 116 16.05 -22.76 13.27
C LYS A 116 15.07 -22.53 12.13
N ARG A 117 13.79 -22.92 12.29
CA ARG A 117 12.77 -22.75 11.24
C ARG A 117 12.47 -21.28 11.02
N ILE A 118 12.32 -20.53 12.11
CA ILE A 118 12.10 -19.07 12.06
C ILE A 118 13.32 -18.40 11.41
N LEU A 119 14.53 -18.74 11.86
CA LEU A 119 15.76 -18.19 11.31
C LEU A 119 15.95 -18.50 9.82
N GLU A 120 15.62 -19.70 9.37
CA GLU A 120 15.67 -20.10 7.95
C GLU A 120 14.66 -19.29 7.12
N ARG A 121 13.40 -19.20 7.56
CA ARG A 121 12.35 -18.42 6.86
C ARG A 121 12.70 -16.94 6.76
N LEU A 122 13.25 -16.36 7.82
CA LEU A 122 13.69 -14.95 7.78
C LEU A 122 14.85 -14.73 6.81
N ARG A 123 15.80 -15.66 6.72
CA ARG A 123 16.89 -15.59 5.75
C ARG A 123 16.37 -15.67 4.32
N GLU A 124 15.41 -16.56 4.06
CA GLU A 124 14.74 -16.65 2.75
C GLU A 124 14.04 -15.34 2.41
N LEU A 125 13.23 -14.79 3.34
CA LEU A 125 12.56 -13.50 3.16
C LEU A 125 13.55 -12.35 2.90
N ALA A 126 14.62 -12.26 3.69
CA ALA A 126 15.64 -11.23 3.52
C ALA A 126 16.36 -11.35 2.17
N ALA A 127 16.66 -12.58 1.73
CA ALA A 127 17.24 -12.82 0.41
C ALA A 127 16.29 -12.42 -0.73
N MET A 128 15.00 -12.74 -0.60
CA MET A 128 13.98 -12.34 -1.57
C MET A 128 13.80 -10.83 -1.64
N VAL A 129 13.68 -10.14 -0.51
CA VAL A 129 13.56 -8.67 -0.45
C VAL A 129 14.81 -7.99 -1.00
N THR A 130 16.00 -8.55 -0.76
CA THR A 130 17.25 -8.03 -1.31
C THR A 130 17.32 -8.20 -2.84
N ALA A 131 16.91 -9.36 -3.35
CA ALA A 131 16.90 -9.64 -4.78
C ALA A 131 15.79 -8.86 -5.53
N HIS A 132 14.64 -8.69 -4.87
CA HIS A 132 13.43 -8.09 -5.43
C HIS A 132 12.85 -7.09 -4.44
N ASP A 133 13.48 -5.92 -4.31
CA ASP A 133 12.99 -4.87 -3.40
C ASP A 133 11.54 -4.50 -3.78
N PRO A 134 10.55 -4.75 -2.90
CA PRO A 134 9.15 -4.44 -3.19
C PRO A 134 8.88 -2.93 -3.18
N VAL A 135 9.74 -2.12 -2.57
CA VAL A 135 9.58 -0.66 -2.47
C VAL A 135 10.13 0.00 -3.72
N ARG A 136 9.51 -0.29 -4.86
CA ARG A 136 9.84 0.31 -6.15
C ARG A 136 8.65 0.27 -7.12
N GLY A 137 8.68 1.13 -8.14
CA GLY A 137 7.78 1.05 -9.29
C GLY A 137 6.95 2.30 -9.53
N LYS A 138 5.89 2.14 -10.34
CA LYS A 138 4.98 3.24 -10.71
C LYS A 138 3.71 3.14 -9.88
N TRP A 139 3.56 4.04 -8.92
CA TRP A 139 2.35 4.11 -8.08
C TRP A 139 1.45 5.29 -8.44
N ALA A 140 1.95 6.22 -9.27
CA ALA A 140 1.11 7.24 -9.88
C ALA A 140 0.31 6.60 -11.01
N VAL A 141 -0.94 6.23 -10.73
CA VAL A 141 -1.84 5.65 -11.72
C VAL A 141 -3.00 6.57 -12.05
N SER A 142 -3.38 6.53 -13.33
CA SER A 142 -4.51 7.27 -13.88
C SER A 142 -5.40 6.31 -14.65
N GLY A 143 -6.70 6.60 -14.63
CA GLY A 143 -7.71 5.78 -15.28
C GLY A 143 -8.59 5.06 -14.26
N LYS A 144 -9.53 4.29 -14.78
CA LYS A 144 -10.56 3.59 -13.98
C LYS A 144 -10.60 2.09 -14.24
N LYS A 145 -9.73 1.61 -15.13
CA LYS A 145 -9.65 0.20 -15.51
C LYS A 145 -8.52 -0.49 -14.75
N ALA A 146 -8.80 -1.68 -14.23
CA ALA A 146 -7.81 -2.49 -13.51
C ALA A 146 -8.01 -3.98 -13.77
N LYS A 147 -6.95 -4.75 -13.54
CA LYS A 147 -7.03 -6.19 -13.31
C LYS A 147 -6.88 -6.46 -11.82
N VAL A 148 -7.68 -7.37 -11.29
CA VAL A 148 -7.57 -7.83 -9.90
C VAL A 148 -7.21 -9.30 -9.95
N TRP A 149 -5.98 -9.61 -9.58
CA TRP A 149 -5.46 -10.96 -9.47
C TRP A 149 -5.76 -11.49 -8.07
N VAL A 150 -6.29 -12.70 -7.99
CA VAL A 150 -6.59 -13.34 -6.72
C VAL A 150 -6.10 -14.78 -6.73
N ASP A 151 -5.66 -15.24 -5.57
CA ASP A 151 -5.29 -16.63 -5.34
C ASP A 151 -5.53 -17.00 -3.87
N ALA A 152 -5.72 -18.28 -3.61
CA ALA A 152 -5.81 -18.81 -2.27
C ALA A 152 -4.97 -20.09 -2.14
N SER A 153 -4.27 -20.18 -1.01
CA SER A 153 -3.52 -21.36 -0.60
C SER A 153 -4.13 -21.98 0.66
N ALA A 154 -3.56 -23.08 1.14
CA ALA A 154 -3.93 -23.65 2.43
C ALA A 154 -3.66 -22.69 3.62
N LEU A 155 -2.77 -21.71 3.46
CA LEU A 155 -2.32 -20.84 4.56
C LEU A 155 -2.89 -19.42 4.49
N ALA A 156 -3.09 -18.90 3.30
CA ALA A 156 -3.38 -17.49 3.08
C ALA A 156 -4.18 -17.26 1.80
N ILE A 157 -4.90 -16.15 1.76
CA ILE A 157 -5.43 -15.54 0.54
C ILE A 157 -4.49 -14.42 0.10
N GLY A 158 -4.40 -14.19 -1.20
CA GLY A 158 -3.56 -13.14 -1.78
C GLY A 158 -4.29 -12.38 -2.89
N ILE A 159 -4.00 -11.09 -3.00
CA ILE A 159 -4.50 -10.22 -4.07
C ILE A 159 -3.38 -9.38 -4.65
N ALA A 160 -3.53 -9.00 -5.92
CA ALA A 160 -2.76 -7.93 -6.55
C ALA A 160 -3.64 -7.12 -7.50
N VAL A 161 -3.63 -5.80 -7.35
CA VAL A 161 -4.35 -4.86 -8.22
C VAL A 161 -3.37 -4.28 -9.23
N GLU A 162 -3.66 -4.48 -10.51
CA GLU A 162 -2.85 -4.00 -11.62
C GLU A 162 -3.58 -2.91 -12.40
N VAL A 163 -2.91 -1.78 -12.63
CA VAL A 163 -3.40 -0.70 -13.49
C VAL A 163 -2.33 -0.34 -14.52
N ASN A 164 -2.69 -0.36 -15.80
CA ASN A 164 -1.79 -0.05 -16.92
C ASN A 164 -0.47 -0.85 -16.92
N GLY A 165 -0.52 -2.13 -16.54
CA GLY A 165 0.66 -3.00 -16.49
C GLY A 165 1.55 -2.85 -15.25
N ALA A 166 1.14 -2.06 -14.26
CA ALA A 166 1.84 -1.90 -13.00
C ALA A 166 0.97 -2.38 -11.83
N ILE A 167 1.55 -3.18 -10.93
CA ILE A 167 0.92 -3.51 -9.65
C ILE A 167 0.95 -2.26 -8.77
N ILE A 168 -0.23 -1.82 -8.35
CA ILE A 168 -0.40 -0.61 -7.51
C ILE A 168 -0.61 -0.94 -6.05
N GLU A 169 -1.12 -2.14 -5.78
CA GLU A 169 -1.31 -2.67 -4.43
C GLU A 169 -1.33 -4.20 -4.50
N ASP A 170 -0.59 -4.84 -3.61
CA ASP A 170 -0.58 -6.28 -3.40
C ASP A 170 -0.61 -6.57 -1.90
N ALA A 171 -1.32 -7.63 -1.52
CA ALA A 171 -1.50 -7.98 -0.12
C ALA A 171 -1.82 -9.46 0.04
N SER A 172 -1.51 -9.98 1.23
CA SER A 172 -1.86 -11.35 1.61
C SER A 172 -2.32 -11.39 3.07
N TRP A 173 -3.32 -12.23 3.33
CA TRP A 173 -3.88 -12.41 4.67
C TRP A 173 -3.89 -13.89 5.02
N LEU A 174 -3.49 -14.21 6.24
CA LEU A 174 -3.61 -15.56 6.76
C LEU A 174 -5.08 -15.96 6.80
N ARG A 175 -5.34 -17.19 6.37
CA ARG A 175 -6.65 -17.78 6.52
C ARG A 175 -6.85 -18.18 7.99
N PRO A 176 -8.06 -18.00 8.54
CA PRO A 176 -8.41 -18.66 9.79
C PRO A 176 -8.29 -20.18 9.61
N ASP A 177 -7.98 -20.88 10.69
CA ASP A 177 -7.93 -22.35 10.71
C ASP A 177 -9.37 -22.90 10.68
N ASP A 178 -9.96 -22.84 9.50
CA ASP A 178 -11.29 -23.34 9.20
C ASP A 178 -11.22 -24.51 8.21
N CYS A 179 -12.19 -25.42 8.30
CA CYS A 179 -12.29 -26.53 7.37
C CYS A 179 -12.89 -26.09 6.01
N HIS A 180 -12.88 -24.79 5.68
CA HIS A 180 -13.49 -24.32 4.44
C HIS A 180 -12.66 -24.76 3.24
N HIS A 181 -13.38 -25.18 2.20
CA HIS A 181 -12.79 -25.60 0.95
C HIS A 181 -12.06 -24.43 0.27
N ILE A 182 -10.99 -24.73 -0.47
CA ILE A 182 -10.12 -23.72 -1.10
C ILE A 182 -10.90 -22.72 -1.98
N ASN A 183 -11.92 -23.18 -2.72
CA ASN A 183 -12.79 -22.32 -3.51
C ASN A 183 -13.53 -21.23 -2.70
N LEU A 184 -13.87 -21.47 -1.43
CA LEU A 184 -14.46 -20.43 -0.58
C LEU A 184 -13.41 -19.39 -0.19
N ALA A 185 -12.20 -19.82 0.15
CA ALA A 185 -11.10 -18.91 0.44
C ALA A 185 -10.72 -18.06 -0.78
N GLU A 186 -10.74 -18.63 -1.98
CA GLU A 186 -10.51 -17.87 -3.20
C GLU A 186 -11.66 -16.89 -3.50
N LEU A 187 -12.91 -17.26 -3.20
CA LEU A 187 -14.03 -16.31 -3.23
C LEU A 187 -13.85 -15.17 -2.23
N ASP A 188 -13.32 -15.42 -1.03
CA ASP A 188 -12.96 -14.38 -0.07
C ASP A 188 -11.83 -13.48 -0.60
N ALA A 189 -10.87 -14.06 -1.32
CA ALA A 189 -9.82 -13.31 -2.02
C ALA A 189 -10.42 -12.40 -3.10
N VAL A 190 -11.42 -12.87 -3.88
CA VAL A 190 -12.19 -12.05 -4.83
C VAL A 190 -12.83 -10.87 -4.12
N ILE A 191 -13.59 -11.10 -3.05
CA ILE A 191 -14.29 -10.04 -2.32
C ILE A 191 -13.28 -9.00 -1.79
N THR A 192 -12.17 -9.48 -1.23
CA THR A 192 -11.10 -8.63 -0.71
C THR A 192 -10.46 -7.78 -1.82
N GLY A 193 -10.11 -8.40 -2.95
CA GLY A 193 -9.50 -7.73 -4.08
C GLY A 193 -10.43 -6.69 -4.72
N LEU A 194 -11.73 -6.98 -4.82
CA LEU A 194 -12.74 -6.01 -5.29
C LEU A 194 -12.86 -4.82 -4.34
N ASN A 195 -12.86 -5.05 -3.01
CA ASN A 195 -12.89 -3.97 -2.03
C ASN A 195 -11.66 -3.05 -2.14
N VAL A 196 -10.47 -3.63 -2.32
CA VAL A 196 -9.24 -2.86 -2.57
C VAL A 196 -9.40 -2.05 -3.86
N ALA A 197 -9.82 -2.65 -4.96
CA ALA A 197 -10.03 -1.93 -6.22
C ALA A 197 -11.03 -0.77 -6.10
N LEU A 198 -12.11 -0.95 -5.32
CA LEU A 198 -13.10 0.10 -5.05
C LEU A 198 -12.53 1.25 -4.20
N SER A 199 -11.63 0.98 -3.25
CA SER A 199 -10.95 2.04 -2.47
C SER A 199 -10.06 2.93 -3.36
N TRP A 200 -9.52 2.37 -4.45
CA TRP A 200 -8.84 3.09 -5.52
C TRP A 200 -9.79 3.77 -6.53
N GLN A 201 -11.11 3.69 -6.31
CA GLN A 201 -12.16 4.26 -7.17
C GLN A 201 -12.16 3.69 -8.60
N LEU A 202 -11.68 2.45 -8.76
CA LEU A 202 -11.70 1.74 -10.04
C LEU A 202 -13.13 1.29 -10.36
N GLN A 203 -13.48 1.29 -11.65
CA GLN A 203 -14.85 1.06 -12.13
C GLN A 203 -14.95 -0.05 -13.18
N ASP A 204 -13.90 -0.27 -13.97
CA ASP A 204 -13.83 -1.33 -14.98
C ASP A 204 -12.81 -2.37 -14.50
N ILE A 205 -13.31 -3.44 -13.89
CA ILE A 205 -12.48 -4.43 -13.20
C ILE A 205 -12.53 -5.75 -13.96
N GLU A 206 -11.35 -6.21 -14.40
CA GLU A 206 -11.14 -7.54 -14.94
C GLU A 206 -10.59 -8.45 -13.82
N LEU A 207 -11.42 -9.38 -13.34
CA LEU A 207 -11.03 -10.31 -12.28
C LEU A 207 -10.26 -11.50 -12.86
N MET A 208 -9.09 -11.78 -12.30
CA MET A 208 -8.20 -12.87 -12.69
C MET A 208 -8.16 -13.91 -11.57
N THR A 209 -8.75 -15.07 -11.81
CA THR A 209 -8.86 -16.23 -10.90
C THR A 209 -8.60 -17.50 -11.71
N ASP A 210 -7.98 -18.52 -11.12
CA ASP A 210 -7.77 -19.82 -11.76
C ASP A 210 -8.83 -20.86 -11.33
N SER A 211 -9.67 -20.57 -10.33
CA SER A 211 -10.82 -21.41 -9.98
C SER A 211 -12.01 -21.25 -10.92
N THR A 212 -12.20 -22.28 -11.75
CA THR A 212 -13.39 -22.44 -12.59
C THR A 212 -14.69 -22.45 -11.76
N THR A 213 -14.64 -22.94 -10.52
CA THR A 213 -15.81 -22.97 -9.64
C THR A 213 -16.20 -21.56 -9.20
N VAL A 214 -15.23 -20.77 -8.74
CA VAL A 214 -15.45 -19.37 -8.33
C VAL A 214 -15.95 -18.55 -9.50
N TYR A 215 -15.35 -18.69 -10.68
CA TYR A 215 -15.83 -18.05 -11.91
C TYR A 215 -17.31 -18.34 -12.18
N ARG A 216 -17.74 -19.61 -12.10
CA ARG A 216 -19.15 -19.98 -12.31
C ARG A 216 -20.08 -19.36 -11.29
N TRP A 217 -19.72 -19.38 -10.00
CA TRP A 217 -20.52 -18.75 -8.95
C TRP A 217 -20.71 -17.25 -9.19
N LEU A 218 -19.66 -16.55 -9.60
CA LEU A 218 -19.71 -15.13 -9.92
C LEU A 218 -20.55 -14.87 -11.17
N ASP A 219 -20.35 -15.62 -12.26
CA ASP A 219 -21.13 -15.47 -13.50
C ASP A 219 -22.62 -15.69 -13.24
N GLU A 220 -22.98 -16.76 -12.53
CA GLU A 220 -24.37 -17.05 -12.18
C GLU A 220 -24.98 -15.94 -11.29
N GLY A 221 -24.25 -15.51 -10.27
CA GLY A 221 -24.69 -14.47 -9.33
C GLY A 221 -24.86 -13.09 -9.98
N LEU A 222 -23.93 -12.70 -10.86
CA LEU A 222 -23.94 -11.41 -11.54
C LEU A 222 -24.90 -11.38 -12.74
N SER A 223 -25.04 -12.49 -13.47
CA SER A 223 -25.98 -12.60 -14.59
C SER A 223 -27.44 -12.70 -14.14
N GLY A 224 -27.69 -12.94 -12.85
CA GLY A 224 -29.03 -13.07 -12.29
C GLY A 224 -29.78 -14.34 -12.71
N ARG A 225 -29.10 -15.29 -13.38
CA ARG A 225 -29.68 -16.55 -13.86
C ARG A 225 -30.08 -17.48 -12.71
N SER A 226 -29.44 -17.34 -11.56
CA SER A 226 -29.68 -18.14 -10.35
C SER A 226 -30.52 -17.42 -9.29
N ARG A 227 -31.23 -16.33 -9.65
CA ARG A 227 -32.22 -15.73 -8.73
C ARG A 227 -33.27 -16.78 -8.35
N LEU A 228 -33.23 -17.23 -7.09
CA LEU A 228 -34.35 -17.94 -6.47
C LEU A 228 -35.57 -17.02 -6.60
N LYS A 229 -36.64 -17.56 -7.21
CA LYS A 229 -37.94 -16.88 -7.20
C LYS A 229 -38.39 -16.83 -5.74
N ASN A 230 -38.39 -15.63 -5.16
CA ASN A 230 -39.13 -15.36 -3.93
C ASN A 230 -40.64 -15.46 -4.20
#